data_AF-A0A225UHV6-F1
#
_entry.id   AF-A0A225UHV6-F1
#
_cell.length_a   1.000
_cell.length_b   1.000
_cell.length_c   1.000
_cell.angle_alpha   90.00
_cell.angle_beta   90.00
_cell.angle_gamma   90.00
#
_symmetry.space_group_name_H-M   'P 1'
#
loop_
_entity.id
_entity.type
_entity.pdbx_description
1 polymer ?
#
loop_
_entity_poly.entity_id
_entity_poly.type
_entity_poly.pdbx_seq_one_letter_code
_entity_poly.pdbx_strand_id
1 'polypeptide(L)'
;MGDDPDDLHAQVLQLRTERNDFERHAISAREDLHHAETDRDRLRLEAVQAGDEIRDLQAQIISLERETDDARSESATALASYNRISSSLTRSPSDRGRDPSPSRSARLAQTQRDRALANLALARANLTQDTSDRDRAFKQLARATEDRDRALSDRDSALSLRDLAVTARDQARLDLLTETARTAQLDDDLEVVRLELQEREREREMSDLQATHDQLTVLRDLAESDLNEADLFLTHLASRIRESQAKRMPKRERSLPTSPPQLPPSKTPRSDRPVSPPHHPDPSEIEDLDGQEHPDQHEFEGGDDQEHRDPSEIEGEGDQERGDLHEIEGEGDQEREICTSSRARAIRSI
;
A
#
# COMPACT_ATOMS: atom_id res chain seq x y z
N MET A 1 -35.38 4.41 24.51
CA MET A 1 -34.19 3.52 24.51
C MET A 1 -33.22 4.22 25.43
N GLY A 2 -32.98 3.66 26.61
CA GLY A 2 -32.31 4.37 27.70
C GLY A 2 -30.82 4.50 27.43
N ASP A 3 -30.31 5.72 27.53
CA ASP A 3 -28.89 6.03 27.58
C ASP A 3 -28.34 5.57 28.95
N ASP A 4 -28.10 4.27 29.10
CA ASP A 4 -27.40 3.72 30.25
C ASP A 4 -25.90 4.02 30.09
N PRO A 5 -25.26 4.79 30.99
CA PRO A 5 -23.83 5.10 30.88
C PRO A 5 -22.93 3.86 30.81
N ASP A 6 -23.39 2.73 31.35
CA ASP A 6 -22.69 1.45 31.29
C ASP A 6 -22.70 0.84 29.86
N ASP A 7 -23.80 1.02 29.10
CA ASP A 7 -23.90 0.57 27.70
C ASP A 7 -22.96 1.39 26.79
N LEU A 8 -22.85 2.69 27.04
CA LEU A 8 -21.97 3.58 26.28
C LEU A 8 -20.48 3.27 26.53
N HIS A 9 -20.13 2.95 27.78
CA HIS A 9 -18.79 2.50 28.14
C HIS A 9 -18.45 1.15 27.48
N ALA A 10 -19.39 0.20 27.44
CA ALA A 10 -19.23 -1.06 26.73
C ALA A 10 -19.01 -0.85 25.22
N GLN A 11 -19.77 0.07 24.60
CA GLN A 11 -19.63 0.41 23.18
C GLN A 11 -18.26 1.03 22.86
N VAL A 12 -17.74 1.93 23.71
CA VAL A 12 -16.39 2.50 23.55
C VAL A 12 -15.30 1.43 23.68
N LEU A 13 -15.42 0.50 24.61
CA LEU A 13 -14.49 -0.63 24.73
C LEU A 13 -14.53 -1.55 23.51
N GLN A 14 -15.73 -1.81 22.98
CA GLN A 14 -15.88 -2.58 21.75
C GLN A 14 -15.20 -1.89 20.57
N LEU A 15 -15.47 -0.60 20.33
CA LEU A 15 -14.86 0.15 19.24
C LEU A 15 -13.32 0.23 19.37
N ARG A 16 -12.80 0.38 20.60
CA ARG A 16 -11.34 0.32 20.84
C ARG A 16 -10.76 -1.05 20.50
N THR A 17 -11.48 -2.12 20.80
CA THR A 17 -11.05 -3.49 20.49
C THR A 17 -11.04 -3.72 18.99
N GLU A 18 -12.13 -3.36 18.30
CA GLU A 18 -12.25 -3.45 16.85
C GLU A 18 -11.19 -2.62 16.12
N ARG A 19 -10.91 -1.38 16.59
CA ARG A 19 -9.83 -0.55 16.05
C ARG A 19 -8.47 -1.21 16.22
N ASN A 20 -8.17 -1.76 17.41
CA ASN A 20 -6.90 -2.43 17.66
C ASN A 20 -6.74 -3.68 16.79
N ASP A 21 -7.81 -4.43 16.56
CA ASP A 21 -7.80 -5.59 15.67
C ASP A 21 -7.58 -5.18 14.21
N PHE A 22 -8.24 -4.12 13.75
CA PHE A 22 -8.02 -3.55 12.43
C PHE A 22 -6.56 -3.08 12.25
N GLU A 23 -6.00 -2.38 13.23
CA GLU A 23 -4.61 -1.92 13.20
C GLU A 23 -3.62 -3.08 13.13
N ARG A 24 -3.85 -4.13 13.92
CA ARG A 24 -3.08 -5.39 13.83
C ARG A 24 -3.18 -6.02 12.45
N HIS A 25 -4.38 -6.09 11.87
CA HIS A 25 -4.58 -6.64 10.52
C HIS A 25 -3.89 -5.79 9.45
N ALA A 26 -3.94 -4.46 9.54
CA ALA A 26 -3.29 -3.57 8.60
C ALA A 26 -1.76 -3.67 8.65
N ILE A 27 -1.18 -3.83 9.85
CA ILE A 27 0.26 -4.08 10.02
C ILE A 27 0.64 -5.42 9.41
N SER A 28 -0.08 -6.50 9.75
CA SER A 28 0.16 -7.84 9.20
C SER A 28 0.10 -7.86 7.67
N ALA A 29 -0.91 -7.21 7.07
CA ALA A 29 -1.05 -7.16 5.61
C ALA A 29 0.10 -6.39 4.92
N ARG A 30 0.67 -5.38 5.58
CA ARG A 30 1.85 -4.66 5.07
C ARG A 30 3.11 -5.52 5.15
N GLU A 31 3.29 -6.27 6.23
CA GLU A 31 4.41 -7.20 6.39
C GLU A 31 4.34 -8.33 5.33
N ASP A 32 3.15 -8.92 5.14
CA ASP A 32 2.92 -9.96 4.11
C ASP A 32 3.25 -9.43 2.70
N LEU A 33 2.85 -8.19 2.39
CA LEU A 33 3.18 -7.56 1.12
C LEU A 33 4.69 -7.38 0.94
N HIS A 34 5.39 -6.89 1.97
CA HIS A 34 6.84 -6.71 1.92
C HIS A 34 7.58 -8.04 1.71
N HIS A 35 7.14 -9.11 2.38
CA HIS A 35 7.68 -10.45 2.19
C HIS A 35 7.45 -10.97 0.76
N ALA A 36 6.23 -10.82 0.23
CA ALA A 36 5.91 -11.22 -1.15
C ALA A 36 6.75 -10.45 -2.19
N GLU A 37 7.02 -9.17 -1.97
CA GLU A 37 7.88 -8.36 -2.84
C GLU A 37 9.35 -8.82 -2.79
N THR A 38 9.86 -9.12 -1.60
CA THR A 38 11.21 -9.66 -1.42
C THR A 38 11.37 -11.01 -2.14
N ASP A 39 10.39 -11.90 -2.00
CA ASP A 39 10.39 -13.20 -2.68
C ASP A 39 10.32 -13.05 -4.20
N ARG A 40 9.49 -12.14 -4.71
CA ARG A 40 9.42 -11.83 -6.14
C ARG A 40 10.78 -11.42 -6.69
N ASP A 41 11.49 -10.53 -6.00
CA ASP A 41 12.77 -10.00 -6.46
C ASP A 41 13.88 -11.07 -6.43
N ARG A 42 13.89 -11.91 -5.38
CA ARG A 42 14.76 -13.10 -5.32
C ARG A 42 14.51 -14.06 -6.49
N LEU A 43 13.26 -14.44 -6.72
CA LEU A 43 12.87 -15.37 -7.79
C LEU A 43 13.17 -14.79 -9.19
N ARG A 44 13.06 -13.46 -9.36
CA ARG A 44 13.47 -12.80 -10.59
C ARG A 44 14.97 -12.95 -10.85
N LEU A 45 15.81 -12.79 -9.82
CA LEU A 45 17.25 -12.96 -9.95
C LEU A 45 17.62 -14.42 -10.28
N GLU A 46 17.01 -15.38 -9.60
CA GLU A 46 17.19 -16.82 -9.87
C GLU A 46 16.83 -17.17 -11.32
N ALA A 47 15.73 -16.62 -11.84
CA ALA A 47 15.33 -16.83 -13.23
C ALA A 47 16.32 -16.22 -14.26
N VAL A 48 16.92 -15.06 -13.94
CA VAL A 48 17.96 -14.45 -14.79
C VAL A 48 19.21 -15.33 -14.80
N GLN A 49 19.67 -15.77 -13.62
CA GLN A 49 20.84 -16.63 -13.49
C GLN A 49 20.64 -17.96 -14.22
N ALA A 50 19.50 -18.61 -14.07
CA ALA A 50 19.19 -19.84 -14.81
C ALA A 50 19.17 -19.60 -16.33
N GLY A 51 18.72 -18.42 -16.77
CA GLY A 51 18.79 -18.00 -18.17
C GLY A 51 20.23 -17.85 -18.69
N ASP A 52 21.13 -17.28 -17.89
CA ASP A 52 22.56 -17.20 -18.21
C ASP A 52 23.21 -18.59 -18.30
N GLU A 53 22.97 -19.46 -17.32
CA GLU A 53 23.49 -20.82 -17.30
C GLU A 53 23.03 -21.64 -18.52
N ILE A 54 21.78 -21.48 -18.96
CA ILE A 54 21.26 -22.10 -20.18
C ILE A 54 22.00 -21.60 -21.42
N ARG A 55 22.28 -20.29 -21.53
CA ARG A 55 23.03 -19.73 -22.67
C ARG A 55 24.45 -20.29 -22.73
N ASP A 56 25.12 -20.38 -21.59
CA ASP A 56 26.48 -20.91 -21.50
C ASP A 56 26.52 -22.39 -21.89
N LEU A 57 25.57 -23.19 -21.39
CA LEU A 57 25.45 -24.61 -21.75
C LEU A 57 25.14 -24.80 -23.24
N GLN A 58 24.31 -23.96 -23.84
CA GLN A 58 24.05 -23.98 -25.28
C GLN A 58 25.32 -23.67 -26.08
N ALA A 59 26.09 -22.65 -25.68
CA ALA A 59 27.36 -22.33 -26.31
C ALA A 59 28.38 -23.49 -26.20
N GLN A 60 28.43 -24.14 -25.02
CA GLN A 60 29.27 -25.31 -24.80
C GLN A 60 28.86 -26.49 -25.71
N ILE A 61 27.57 -26.77 -25.84
CA ILE A 61 27.06 -27.82 -26.74
C ILE A 61 27.45 -27.53 -28.19
N ILE A 62 27.32 -26.28 -28.66
CA ILE A 62 27.72 -25.89 -30.01
C ILE A 62 29.22 -26.14 -30.25
N SER A 63 30.07 -25.86 -29.26
CA SER A 63 31.51 -26.16 -29.34
C SER A 63 31.74 -27.67 -29.43
N LEU A 64 31.12 -28.45 -28.55
CA LEU A 64 31.26 -29.91 -28.50
C LEU A 64 30.71 -30.60 -29.76
N GLU A 65 29.66 -30.06 -30.38
CA GLU A 65 29.15 -30.56 -31.66
C GLU A 65 30.18 -30.38 -32.78
N ARG A 66 30.82 -29.21 -32.86
CA ARG A 66 31.91 -28.96 -33.81
C ARG A 66 33.09 -29.88 -33.57
N GLU A 67 33.53 -30.02 -32.32
CA GLU A 67 34.62 -30.94 -31.94
C GLU A 67 34.28 -32.39 -32.30
N THR A 68 33.04 -32.83 -32.03
CA THR A 68 32.57 -34.17 -32.39
C THR A 68 32.60 -34.39 -33.90
N ASP A 69 32.20 -33.39 -34.69
CA ASP A 69 32.23 -33.48 -36.16
C ASP A 69 33.67 -33.48 -36.71
N ASP A 70 34.56 -32.69 -36.12
CA ASP A 70 36.00 -32.70 -36.42
C ASP A 70 36.62 -34.06 -36.10
N ALA A 71 36.39 -34.61 -34.90
CA ALA A 71 36.85 -35.94 -34.50
C ALA A 71 36.28 -37.05 -35.40
N ARG A 72 35.03 -36.91 -35.86
CA ARG A 72 34.42 -37.83 -36.84
C ARG A 72 35.14 -37.74 -38.19
N SER A 73 35.47 -36.54 -38.65
CA SER A 73 36.24 -36.30 -39.88
C SER A 73 37.67 -36.87 -39.81
N GLU A 74 38.35 -36.67 -38.68
CA GLU A 74 39.67 -37.24 -38.41
C GLU A 74 39.63 -38.77 -38.41
N SER A 75 38.64 -39.37 -37.74
CA SER A 75 38.43 -40.82 -37.70
C SER A 75 38.19 -41.40 -39.10
N ALA A 76 37.35 -40.74 -39.91
CA ALA A 76 37.11 -41.13 -41.30
C ALA A 76 38.38 -41.05 -42.16
N THR A 77 39.17 -39.99 -41.98
CA THR A 77 40.44 -39.79 -42.69
C THR A 77 41.49 -40.83 -42.28
N ALA A 78 41.61 -41.12 -40.98
CA ALA A 78 42.49 -42.16 -40.45
C ALA A 78 42.09 -43.56 -40.96
N LEU A 79 40.79 -43.84 -41.03
CA LEU A 79 40.26 -45.10 -41.58
C LEU A 79 40.55 -45.23 -43.08
N ALA A 80 40.34 -44.17 -43.85
CA ALA A 80 40.66 -44.13 -45.28
C ALA A 80 42.17 -44.36 -45.52
N SER A 81 43.02 -43.71 -44.72
CA SER A 81 44.47 -43.91 -44.76
C SER A 81 44.85 -45.36 -44.45
N TYR A 82 44.30 -45.93 -43.38
CA TYR A 82 44.49 -47.34 -43.04
C TYR A 82 44.06 -48.29 -44.16
N ASN A 83 42.89 -48.08 -44.75
CA ASN A 83 42.36 -48.92 -45.83
C ASN A 83 43.23 -48.81 -47.09
N ARG A 84 43.75 -47.62 -47.41
CA ARG A 84 44.67 -47.38 -48.53
C ARG A 84 45.98 -48.13 -48.35
N ILE A 85 46.58 -48.05 -47.16
CA ILE A 85 47.84 -48.74 -46.83
C ILE A 85 47.64 -50.26 -46.75
N SER A 86 46.53 -50.72 -46.17
CA SER A 86 46.19 -52.14 -46.15
C SER A 86 46.02 -52.70 -47.56
N SER A 87 45.33 -51.97 -48.44
CA SER A 87 45.10 -52.40 -49.82
C SER A 87 46.41 -52.47 -50.62
N SER A 88 47.31 -51.50 -50.47
CA SER A 88 48.61 -51.51 -51.16
C SER A 88 49.51 -52.66 -50.68
N LEU A 89 49.43 -53.04 -49.40
CA LEU A 89 50.13 -54.19 -48.84
C LEU A 89 49.65 -55.51 -49.46
N THR A 90 48.34 -55.66 -49.72
CA THR A 90 47.78 -56.87 -50.36
C THR A 90 48.05 -56.95 -51.87
N ARG A 91 48.43 -55.85 -52.52
CA ARG A 91 48.63 -55.75 -53.97
C ARG A 91 50.08 -55.86 -54.42
N SER A 92 51.03 -56.04 -53.50
CA SER A 92 52.43 -56.27 -53.86
C SER A 92 52.56 -57.57 -54.67
N PRO A 93 53.12 -57.53 -55.90
CA PRO A 93 53.20 -58.70 -56.75
C PRO A 93 54.09 -59.74 -56.10
N SER A 94 53.51 -60.92 -55.90
CA SER A 94 54.24 -62.15 -55.64
C SER A 94 54.99 -62.49 -56.93
N ASP A 95 56.14 -61.85 -57.17
CA ASP A 95 57.00 -62.17 -58.30
C ASP A 95 58.25 -62.93 -57.82
N ARG A 96 58.23 -64.23 -58.12
CA ARG A 96 59.36 -65.14 -58.35
C ARG A 96 60.47 -65.20 -57.28
N GLY A 97 60.32 -66.20 -56.41
CA GLY A 97 61.35 -67.24 -56.26
C GLY A 97 62.65 -66.91 -55.52
N ARG A 98 62.74 -65.85 -54.70
CA ARG A 98 63.95 -65.63 -53.90
C ARG A 98 63.69 -64.98 -52.54
N ASP A 99 64.25 -65.65 -51.53
CA ASP A 99 64.34 -65.35 -50.09
C ASP A 99 63.04 -65.27 -49.26
N PRO A 100 62.96 -65.99 -48.12
CA PRO A 100 61.85 -65.89 -47.16
C PRO A 100 61.89 -64.63 -46.28
N SER A 101 62.86 -63.73 -46.50
CA SER A 101 62.99 -62.50 -45.71
C SER A 101 62.09 -61.41 -46.28
N PRO A 102 61.16 -60.83 -45.49
CA PRO A 102 60.34 -59.71 -45.95
C PRO A 102 61.26 -58.58 -46.39
N SER A 103 61.08 -58.16 -47.64
CA SER A 103 61.85 -57.07 -48.24
C SER A 103 61.75 -55.81 -47.38
N ARG A 104 62.79 -54.97 -47.40
CA ARG A 104 62.82 -53.70 -46.64
C ARG A 104 61.56 -52.85 -46.88
N SER A 105 61.00 -52.92 -48.09
CA SER A 105 59.75 -52.28 -48.47
C SER A 105 58.52 -52.86 -47.76
N ALA A 106 58.43 -54.18 -47.61
CA ALA A 106 57.34 -54.83 -46.88
C ALA A 106 57.35 -54.45 -45.38
N ARG A 107 58.54 -54.36 -44.77
CA ARG A 107 58.67 -53.92 -43.36
C ARG A 107 58.22 -52.46 -43.19
N LEU A 108 58.61 -51.58 -44.10
CA LEU A 108 58.19 -50.17 -44.11
C LEU A 108 56.68 -50.02 -44.26
N ALA A 109 56.06 -50.76 -45.20
CA ALA A 109 54.62 -50.73 -45.41
C ALA A 109 53.85 -51.27 -44.18
N GLN A 110 54.38 -52.30 -43.51
CA GLN A 110 53.82 -52.79 -42.26
C GLN A 110 53.88 -51.73 -41.15
N THR A 111 55.03 -51.07 -40.96
CA THR A 111 55.15 -49.98 -39.97
C THR A 111 54.21 -48.82 -40.25
N GLN A 112 53.99 -48.47 -41.53
CA GLN A 112 53.01 -47.46 -41.92
C GLN A 112 51.57 -47.89 -41.59
N ARG A 113 51.23 -49.17 -41.80
CA ARG A 113 49.93 -49.73 -41.42
C ARG A 113 49.71 -49.66 -39.92
N ASP A 114 50.70 -50.07 -39.12
CA ASP A 114 50.61 -50.08 -37.67
C ASP A 114 50.46 -48.65 -37.11
N ARG A 115 51.17 -47.68 -37.71
CA ARG A 115 51.00 -46.26 -37.39
C ARG A 115 49.60 -45.74 -37.75
N ALA A 116 49.07 -46.11 -38.92
CA ALA A 116 47.73 -45.72 -39.33
C ALA A 116 46.65 -46.34 -38.41
N LEU A 117 46.85 -47.57 -37.94
CA LEU A 117 46.00 -48.20 -36.92
C LEU A 117 46.02 -47.44 -35.59
N ALA A 118 47.20 -47.06 -35.12
CA ALA A 118 47.33 -46.28 -33.88
C ALA A 118 46.60 -44.93 -33.99
N ASN A 119 46.76 -44.22 -35.12
CA ASN A 119 46.06 -42.97 -35.38
C ASN A 119 44.54 -43.15 -35.43
N LEU A 120 44.04 -44.22 -36.08
CA LEU A 120 42.62 -44.53 -36.10
C LEU A 120 42.07 -44.86 -34.71
N ALA A 121 42.83 -45.60 -33.90
CA ALA A 121 42.45 -45.92 -32.53
C ALA A 121 42.35 -44.64 -31.67
N LEU A 122 43.31 -43.73 -31.79
CA LEU A 122 43.28 -42.43 -31.12
C LEU A 122 42.08 -41.58 -31.56
N ALA A 123 41.85 -41.43 -32.87
CA ALA A 123 40.74 -40.65 -33.39
C ALA A 123 39.38 -41.21 -32.94
N ARG A 124 39.24 -42.54 -32.84
CA ARG A 124 38.04 -43.19 -32.28
C ARG A 124 37.87 -42.95 -30.78
N ALA A 125 38.98 -42.92 -30.04
CA ALA A 125 38.93 -42.61 -28.61
C ALA A 125 38.46 -41.17 -28.37
N ASN A 126 39.01 -40.20 -29.12
CA ASN A 126 38.59 -38.80 -29.06
C ASN A 126 37.10 -38.66 -29.39
N LEU A 127 36.64 -39.23 -30.52
CA LEU A 127 35.22 -39.21 -30.88
C LEU A 127 34.30 -39.80 -29.78
N THR A 128 34.76 -40.84 -29.08
CA THR A 128 33.99 -41.44 -27.97
C THR A 128 33.94 -40.52 -26.75
N GLN A 129 35.03 -39.81 -26.47
CA GLN A 129 35.08 -38.83 -25.39
C GLN A 129 34.19 -37.62 -25.70
N ASP A 130 34.32 -37.03 -26.89
CA ASP A 130 33.58 -35.82 -27.28
C ASP A 130 32.07 -36.09 -27.32
N THR A 131 31.67 -37.28 -27.79
CA THR A 131 30.26 -37.69 -27.74
C THR A 131 29.75 -37.87 -26.30
N SER A 132 30.55 -38.44 -25.40
CA SER A 132 30.21 -38.57 -23.98
C SER A 132 30.07 -37.19 -23.30
N ASP A 133 30.99 -36.26 -23.60
CA ASP A 133 30.97 -34.92 -23.01
C ASP A 133 29.78 -34.10 -23.53
N ARG A 134 29.47 -34.21 -24.83
CA ARG A 134 28.27 -33.65 -25.43
C ARG A 134 26.99 -34.20 -24.77
N ASP A 135 26.89 -35.51 -24.59
CA ASP A 135 25.73 -36.14 -23.94
C ASP A 135 25.58 -35.72 -22.48
N ARG A 136 26.69 -35.44 -21.77
CA ARG A 136 26.68 -34.85 -20.42
C ARG A 136 26.17 -33.41 -20.45
N ALA A 137 26.64 -32.59 -21.38
CA ALA A 137 26.23 -31.20 -21.53
C ALA A 137 24.72 -31.10 -21.82
N PHE A 138 24.17 -31.97 -22.69
CA PHE A 138 22.72 -32.05 -22.92
C PHE A 138 21.92 -32.38 -21.65
N LYS A 139 22.42 -33.31 -20.82
CA LYS A 139 21.76 -33.62 -19.53
C LYS A 139 21.80 -32.45 -18.56
N GLN A 140 22.88 -31.67 -18.57
CA GLN A 140 22.97 -30.45 -17.75
C GLN A 140 22.00 -29.38 -18.27
N LEU A 141 21.93 -29.17 -19.58
CA LEU A 141 20.98 -28.23 -20.20
C LEU A 141 19.52 -28.58 -19.86
N ALA A 142 19.17 -29.87 -19.91
CA ALA A 142 17.84 -30.34 -19.54
C ALA A 142 17.50 -29.98 -18.08
N ARG A 143 18.42 -30.23 -17.14
CA ARG A 143 18.25 -29.88 -15.72
C ARG A 143 18.12 -28.37 -15.50
N ALA A 144 19.00 -27.59 -16.12
CA ALA A 144 18.94 -26.13 -16.01
C ALA A 144 17.61 -25.57 -16.55
N THR A 145 17.07 -26.19 -17.61
CA THR A 145 15.75 -25.83 -18.14
C THR A 145 14.63 -26.18 -17.16
N GLU A 146 14.64 -27.38 -16.57
CA GLU A 146 13.68 -27.79 -15.54
C GLU A 146 13.72 -26.87 -14.31
N ASP A 147 14.92 -26.48 -13.86
CA ASP A 147 15.09 -25.59 -12.72
C ASP A 147 14.62 -24.17 -13.03
N ARG A 148 14.87 -23.66 -14.24
CA ARG A 148 14.28 -22.39 -14.71
C ARG A 148 12.75 -22.46 -14.71
N ASP A 149 12.17 -23.51 -15.26
CA ASP A 149 10.72 -23.65 -15.35
C ASP A 149 10.07 -23.74 -13.95
N ARG A 150 10.74 -24.40 -12.99
CA ARG A 150 10.34 -24.38 -11.58
C ARG A 150 10.41 -22.97 -10.98
N ALA A 151 11.52 -22.26 -11.18
CA ALA A 151 11.69 -20.88 -10.69
C ALA A 151 10.63 -19.92 -11.27
N LEU A 152 10.25 -20.10 -12.54
CA LEU A 152 9.16 -19.34 -13.16
C LEU A 152 7.81 -19.64 -12.51
N SER A 153 7.51 -20.91 -12.26
CA SER A 153 6.28 -21.31 -11.56
C SER A 153 6.22 -20.76 -10.13
N ASP A 154 7.34 -20.78 -9.41
CA ASP A 154 7.45 -20.21 -8.06
C ASP A 154 7.23 -18.69 -8.11
N ARG A 155 7.81 -18.00 -9.10
CA ARG A 155 7.60 -16.56 -9.32
C ARG A 155 6.14 -16.24 -9.59
N ASP A 156 5.48 -17.00 -10.45
CA ASP A 156 4.07 -16.77 -10.78
C ASP A 156 3.18 -17.00 -9.55
N SER A 157 3.53 -17.97 -8.70
CA SER A 157 2.86 -18.19 -7.40
C SER A 157 3.08 -17.01 -6.44
N ALA A 158 4.31 -16.49 -6.34
CA ALA A 158 4.63 -15.32 -5.53
C ALA A 158 3.90 -14.04 -6.02
N LEU A 159 3.77 -13.86 -7.34
CA LEU A 159 2.99 -12.77 -7.91
C LEU A 159 1.50 -12.87 -7.54
N SER A 160 0.93 -14.09 -7.59
CA SER A 160 -0.44 -14.30 -7.14
C SER A 160 -0.64 -13.97 -5.66
N LEU A 161 0.33 -14.29 -4.79
CA LEU A 161 0.28 -13.93 -3.37
C LEU A 161 0.38 -12.42 -3.17
N ARG A 162 1.26 -11.74 -3.92
CA ARG A 162 1.35 -10.28 -3.90
C ARG A 162 0.02 -9.64 -4.28
N ASP A 163 -0.63 -10.10 -5.34
CA ASP A 163 -1.91 -9.54 -5.79
C ASP A 163 -3.03 -9.73 -4.75
N LEU A 164 -3.02 -10.86 -4.06
CA LEU A 164 -3.91 -11.09 -2.90
C LEU A 164 -3.61 -10.11 -1.76
N ALA A 165 -2.34 -9.92 -1.40
CA ALA A 165 -1.92 -8.99 -0.35
C ALA A 165 -2.28 -7.53 -0.69
N VAL A 166 -2.11 -7.12 -1.96
CA VAL A 166 -2.53 -5.81 -2.45
C VAL A 166 -4.05 -5.64 -2.33
N THR A 167 -4.82 -6.66 -2.72
CA THR A 167 -6.29 -6.64 -2.59
C THR A 167 -6.70 -6.50 -1.12
N ALA A 168 -6.06 -7.23 -0.21
CA ALA A 168 -6.33 -7.14 1.23
C ALA A 168 -6.00 -5.76 1.80
N ARG A 169 -4.85 -5.17 1.41
CA ARG A 169 -4.44 -3.81 1.79
C ARG A 169 -5.45 -2.77 1.29
N ASP A 170 -5.88 -2.89 0.05
CA ASP A 170 -6.81 -1.93 -0.56
C ASP A 170 -8.20 -2.02 0.07
N GLN A 171 -8.64 -3.23 0.42
CA GLN A 171 -9.85 -3.44 1.22
C GLN A 171 -9.73 -2.79 2.60
N ALA A 172 -8.64 -3.04 3.33
CA ALA A 172 -8.41 -2.42 4.63
C ALA A 172 -8.44 -0.88 4.53
N ARG A 173 -7.84 -0.31 3.48
CA ARG A 173 -7.88 1.14 3.24
C ARG A 173 -9.31 1.65 3.03
N LEU A 174 -10.15 0.91 2.31
CA LEU A 174 -11.55 1.26 2.10
C LEU A 174 -12.35 1.20 3.41
N ASP A 175 -12.12 0.17 4.22
CA ASP A 175 -12.76 0.00 5.52
C ASP A 175 -12.37 1.17 6.46
N LEU A 176 -11.09 1.56 6.47
CA LEU A 176 -10.61 2.71 7.24
C LEU A 176 -11.27 4.03 6.81
N LEU A 177 -11.42 4.26 5.50
CA LEU A 177 -12.11 5.44 4.99
C LEU A 177 -13.58 5.45 5.41
N THR A 178 -14.23 4.28 5.39
CA THR A 178 -15.63 4.13 5.80
C THR A 178 -15.81 4.42 7.28
N GLU A 179 -14.94 3.88 8.14
CA GLU A 179 -14.96 4.15 9.57
C GLU A 179 -14.64 5.62 9.87
N THR A 180 -13.71 6.25 9.15
CA THR A 180 -13.40 7.68 9.31
C THR A 180 -14.61 8.57 8.98
N ALA A 181 -15.35 8.23 7.92
CA ALA A 181 -16.58 8.94 7.57
C ALA A 181 -17.66 8.75 8.64
N ARG A 182 -17.79 7.54 9.18
CA ARG A 182 -18.72 7.23 10.27
C ARG A 182 -18.38 8.02 11.54
N THR A 183 -17.10 8.14 11.90
CA THR A 183 -16.69 8.93 13.07
C THR A 183 -17.00 10.42 12.90
N ALA A 184 -16.78 10.98 11.70
CA ALA A 184 -17.12 12.37 11.43
C ALA A 184 -18.64 12.63 11.58
N GLN A 185 -19.48 11.71 11.09
CA GLN A 185 -20.93 11.80 11.27
C GLN A 185 -21.33 11.75 12.75
N LEU A 186 -20.70 10.86 13.54
CA LEU A 186 -20.96 10.79 14.98
C LEU A 186 -20.56 12.07 15.70
N ASP A 187 -19.46 12.71 15.30
CA ASP A 187 -19.03 14.00 15.87
C ASP A 187 -20.06 15.11 15.56
N ASP A 188 -20.57 15.16 14.33
CA ASP A 188 -21.65 16.09 13.94
C ASP A 188 -22.93 15.85 14.76
N ASP A 189 -23.35 14.58 14.88
CA ASP A 189 -24.54 14.19 15.65
C ASP A 189 -24.38 14.56 17.14
N LEU A 190 -23.19 14.36 17.72
CA LEU A 190 -22.87 14.75 19.08
C LEU A 190 -22.93 16.27 19.29
N GLU A 191 -22.48 17.06 18.32
CA GLU A 191 -22.56 18.53 18.37
C GLU A 191 -24.03 18.99 18.41
N VAL A 192 -24.91 18.37 17.61
CA VAL A 192 -26.35 18.63 17.64
C VAL A 192 -26.93 18.33 19.02
N VAL A 193 -26.61 17.18 19.61
CA VAL A 193 -27.08 16.82 20.96
C VAL A 193 -26.59 17.81 22.02
N ARG A 194 -25.34 18.28 21.93
CA ARG A 194 -24.79 19.31 22.83
C ARG A 194 -25.57 20.63 22.72
N LEU A 195 -25.86 21.08 21.51
CA LEU A 195 -26.63 22.31 21.27
C LEU A 195 -28.06 22.21 21.80
N GLU A 196 -28.76 21.10 21.56
CA GLU A 196 -30.10 20.87 22.10
C GLU A 196 -30.11 20.87 23.64
N LEU A 197 -29.10 20.25 24.26
CA LEU A 197 -29.00 20.20 25.71
C LEU A 197 -28.78 21.60 26.30
N GLN A 198 -27.92 22.41 25.66
CA GLN A 198 -27.70 23.81 26.05
C GLN A 198 -28.97 24.66 25.89
N GLU A 199 -29.74 24.45 24.81
CA GLU A 199 -31.02 25.15 24.61
C GLU A 199 -32.03 24.78 25.70
N ARG A 200 -32.19 23.49 26.00
CA ARG A 200 -33.07 23.03 27.11
C ARG A 200 -32.64 23.58 28.46
N GLU A 201 -31.35 23.72 28.71
CA GLU A 201 -30.85 24.33 29.94
C GLU A 201 -31.22 25.81 30.03
N ARG A 202 -31.01 26.59 28.96
CA ARG A 202 -31.46 28.00 28.88
C ARG A 202 -32.97 28.13 29.05
N GLU A 203 -33.77 27.26 28.44
CA GLU A 203 -35.22 27.27 28.59
C GLU A 203 -35.66 27.03 30.05
N ARG A 204 -34.97 26.12 30.76
CA ARG A 204 -35.21 25.90 32.20
C ARG A 204 -34.84 27.13 33.02
N GLU A 205 -33.66 27.71 32.78
CA GLU A 205 -33.22 28.93 33.47
C GLU A 205 -34.20 30.09 33.26
N MET A 206 -34.68 30.29 32.04
CA MET A 206 -35.68 31.31 31.71
C MET A 206 -37.03 31.03 32.38
N SER A 207 -37.45 29.77 32.42
CA SER A 207 -38.69 29.36 33.10
C SER A 207 -38.61 29.60 34.60
N ASP A 208 -37.49 29.24 35.23
CA ASP A 208 -37.24 29.48 36.65
C ASP A 208 -37.19 30.98 36.95
N LEU A 209 -36.50 31.76 36.13
CA LEU A 209 -36.43 33.22 36.27
C LEU A 209 -37.82 33.86 36.11
N GLN A 210 -38.63 33.42 35.14
CA GLN A 210 -39.99 33.90 34.98
C GLN A 210 -40.86 33.54 36.19
N ALA A 211 -40.75 32.32 36.71
CA ALA A 211 -41.46 31.91 37.92
C ALA A 211 -41.08 32.79 39.13
N THR A 212 -39.80 33.15 39.29
CA THR A 212 -39.38 34.07 40.36
C THR A 212 -39.91 35.49 40.14
N HIS A 213 -39.97 35.97 38.89
CA HIS A 213 -40.54 37.28 38.55
C HIS A 213 -42.05 37.35 38.87
N ASP A 214 -42.78 36.29 38.54
CA ASP A 214 -44.21 36.16 38.86
C ASP A 214 -44.44 36.18 40.38
N GLN A 215 -43.61 35.45 41.14
CA GLN A 215 -43.66 35.47 42.62
C GLN A 215 -43.40 36.87 43.19
N LEU A 216 -42.40 37.58 42.68
CA LEU A 216 -42.10 38.96 43.10
C LEU A 216 -43.25 39.92 42.78
N THR A 217 -43.91 39.73 41.64
CA THR A 217 -45.08 40.53 41.25
C THR A 217 -46.23 40.34 42.22
N VAL A 218 -46.54 39.09 42.59
CA VAL A 218 -47.58 38.78 43.60
C VAL A 218 -47.25 39.43 44.94
N LEU A 219 -45.99 39.35 45.39
CA LEU A 219 -45.55 39.98 46.65
C LEU A 219 -45.65 41.51 46.60
N ARG A 220 -45.34 42.12 45.45
CA ARG A 220 -45.49 43.56 45.23
C ARG A 220 -46.95 43.97 45.31
N ASP A 221 -47.85 43.27 44.63
CA ASP A 221 -49.28 43.58 44.62
C ASP A 221 -49.88 43.49 46.03
N LEU A 222 -49.45 42.50 46.81
CA LEU A 222 -49.84 42.37 48.22
C LEU A 222 -49.34 43.55 49.06
N ALA A 223 -48.06 43.92 48.92
CA ALA A 223 -47.49 45.07 49.63
C ALA A 223 -48.17 46.39 49.23
N GLU A 224 -48.53 46.57 47.95
CA GLU A 224 -49.25 47.74 47.45
C GLU A 224 -50.68 47.80 48.00
N SER A 225 -51.36 46.66 48.11
CA SER A 225 -52.65 46.55 48.80
C SER A 225 -52.56 46.96 50.28
N ASP A 226 -51.57 46.43 51.01
CA ASP A 226 -51.35 46.75 52.43
C ASP A 226 -51.04 48.25 52.63
N LEU A 227 -50.25 48.86 51.73
CA LEU A 227 -49.98 50.30 51.74
C LEU A 227 -51.23 51.13 51.47
N ASN A 228 -52.07 50.72 50.52
CA ASN A 228 -53.34 51.39 50.23
C ASN A 228 -54.33 51.30 51.39
N GLU A 229 -54.38 50.15 52.09
CA GLU A 229 -55.19 50.00 53.30
C GLU A 229 -54.68 50.89 54.44
N ALA A 230 -53.35 50.94 54.63
CA ALA A 230 -52.73 51.85 55.59
C ALA A 230 -53.05 53.32 55.29
N ASP A 231 -52.98 53.74 54.02
CA ASP A 231 -53.33 55.10 53.59
C ASP A 231 -54.81 55.43 53.85
N LEU A 232 -55.71 54.45 53.66
CA LEU A 232 -57.13 54.59 54.01
C LEU A 232 -57.32 54.81 55.52
N PHE A 233 -56.61 54.04 56.36
CA PHE A 233 -56.62 54.22 57.82
C PHE A 233 -56.08 55.59 58.24
N LEU A 234 -54.96 56.03 57.65
CA LEU A 234 -54.37 57.35 57.86
C LEU A 234 -55.35 58.46 57.46
N THR A 235 -56.01 58.32 56.32
CA THR A 235 -57.02 59.26 55.83
C THR A 235 -58.25 59.32 56.76
N HIS A 236 -58.71 58.17 57.25
CA HIS A 236 -59.81 58.10 58.22
C HIS A 236 -59.42 58.75 59.56
N LEU A 237 -58.21 58.47 60.07
CA LEU A 237 -57.70 59.08 61.29
C LEU A 237 -57.55 60.60 61.15
N ALA A 238 -56.98 61.07 60.04
CA ALA A 238 -56.84 62.50 59.75
C ALA A 238 -58.21 63.19 59.66
N SER A 239 -59.22 62.52 59.09
CA SER A 239 -60.60 63.01 59.06
C SER A 239 -61.18 63.11 60.47
N ARG A 240 -60.99 62.09 61.32
CA ARG A 240 -61.42 62.10 62.73
C ARG A 240 -60.73 63.19 63.55
N ILE A 241 -59.44 63.44 63.32
CA ILE A 241 -58.70 64.53 63.95
C ILE A 241 -59.28 65.88 63.49
N ARG A 242 -59.47 66.10 62.18
CA ARG A 242 -60.07 67.33 61.66
C ARG A 242 -61.48 67.57 62.20
N GLU A 243 -62.32 66.54 62.28
CA GLU A 243 -63.65 66.63 62.88
C GLU A 243 -63.56 66.99 64.38
N SER A 244 -62.64 66.37 65.11
CA SER A 244 -62.41 66.68 66.53
C SER A 244 -61.90 68.11 66.76
N GLN A 245 -61.10 68.64 65.83
CA GLN A 245 -60.61 70.03 65.86
C GLN A 245 -61.70 71.03 65.43
N ALA A 246 -62.51 70.70 64.43
CA ALA A 246 -63.65 71.51 63.99
C ALA A 246 -64.70 71.70 65.10
N LYS A 247 -64.87 70.69 65.97
CA LYS A 247 -65.77 70.75 67.14
C LYS A 247 -65.23 71.60 68.30
N ARG A 248 -63.96 72.02 68.26
CA ARG A 248 -63.27 72.78 69.33
C ARG A 248 -62.99 74.24 69.01
N MET A 249 -63.44 74.76 67.86
CA MET A 249 -63.23 76.15 67.49
C MET A 249 -64.43 77.04 67.86
N PRO A 250 -64.28 78.05 68.72
CA PRO A 250 -65.26 79.12 68.88
C PRO A 250 -65.27 79.99 67.62
N LYS A 251 -66.47 80.30 67.11
CA LYS A 251 -66.70 81.18 65.97
C LYS A 251 -65.95 82.51 66.15
N ARG A 252 -64.96 82.78 65.29
CA ARG A 252 -64.36 84.11 65.15
C ARG A 252 -64.27 84.47 63.67
N GLU A 253 -64.93 85.57 63.35
CA GLU A 253 -65.06 86.18 62.02
C GLU A 253 -63.72 86.77 61.51
N ARG A 254 -63.64 86.92 60.17
CA ARG A 254 -62.72 87.77 59.37
C ARG A 254 -61.23 87.33 59.42
N SER A 255 -60.51 87.08 58.32
CA SER A 255 -60.31 87.93 57.13
C SER A 255 -59.54 87.15 56.02
N LEU A 256 -59.74 87.51 54.74
CA LEU A 256 -58.76 87.37 53.63
C LEU A 256 -57.51 88.23 53.95
N PRO A 257 -56.26 87.97 53.46
CA PRO A 257 -55.93 87.73 52.05
C PRO A 257 -54.69 86.83 51.77
N THR A 258 -54.33 86.71 50.48
CA THR A 258 -52.94 86.70 49.93
C THR A 258 -52.47 85.41 49.23
N SER A 259 -52.59 85.47 47.90
CA SER A 259 -51.66 85.08 46.82
C SER A 259 -50.85 83.76 46.86
N PRO A 260 -50.78 83.03 45.71
CA PRO A 260 -49.99 81.81 45.56
C PRO A 260 -48.56 82.13 45.09
N PRO A 261 -47.52 81.36 45.50
CA PRO A 261 -46.26 81.36 44.77
C PRO A 261 -46.32 80.34 43.64
N GLN A 262 -46.14 80.83 42.41
CA GLN A 262 -45.82 80.03 41.24
C GLN A 262 -44.43 79.41 41.42
N LEU A 263 -44.31 78.09 41.21
CA LEU A 263 -43.03 77.40 41.07
C LEU A 263 -42.63 77.38 39.57
N PRO A 264 -41.40 77.79 39.23
CA PRO A 264 -40.88 77.71 37.86
C PRO A 264 -40.36 76.29 37.51
N PRO A 265 -40.13 75.99 36.22
CA PRO A 265 -39.98 74.64 35.71
C PRO A 265 -38.54 74.10 35.78
N SER A 266 -38.46 72.77 35.80
CA SER A 266 -37.40 71.89 35.28
C SER A 266 -36.04 72.53 34.94
N LYS A 267 -35.00 72.15 35.70
CA LYS A 267 -33.62 72.09 35.20
C LYS A 267 -32.95 70.80 35.66
N THR A 268 -32.69 69.93 34.70
CA THR A 268 -31.62 68.93 34.74
C THR A 268 -30.27 69.59 35.08
N PRO A 269 -29.45 68.95 35.91
CA PRO A 269 -28.01 69.06 35.78
C PRO A 269 -27.43 67.70 35.39
N ARG A 270 -26.78 67.70 34.23
CA ARG A 270 -25.66 66.81 33.94
C ARG A 270 -24.59 66.93 35.03
N SER A 271 -23.82 65.85 35.13
CA SER A 271 -22.39 65.81 35.48
C SER A 271 -21.96 65.63 36.93
N ASP A 272 -21.37 64.45 37.16
CA ASP A 272 -19.98 64.24 37.57
C ASP A 272 -19.65 63.79 39.01
N ARG A 273 -19.23 62.49 39.04
CA ARG A 273 -18.06 61.90 39.75
C ARG A 273 -18.17 61.64 41.28
N PRO A 274 -17.29 60.80 41.90
CA PRO A 274 -16.25 59.89 41.37
C PRO A 274 -16.12 58.50 42.11
N VAL A 275 -15.11 57.72 41.68
CA VAL A 275 -14.30 56.72 42.43
C VAL A 275 -14.69 55.23 42.31
N SER A 276 -14.09 54.58 41.28
CA SER A 276 -13.10 53.46 41.30
C SER A 276 -13.30 52.21 42.19
N PRO A 277 -12.46 51.15 42.04
CA PRO A 277 -12.14 50.20 40.94
C PRO A 277 -12.27 48.73 41.49
N PRO A 278 -11.56 47.64 41.08
CA PRO A 278 -10.78 47.24 39.88
C PRO A 278 -11.34 45.93 39.23
N HIS A 279 -10.94 45.48 38.04
CA HIS A 279 -9.76 44.63 37.81
C HIS A 279 -9.56 44.37 36.30
N HIS A 280 -8.29 44.46 35.90
CA HIS A 280 -7.62 43.77 34.79
C HIS A 280 -8.15 42.33 34.56
N PRO A 281 -8.13 41.78 33.33
CA PRO A 281 -6.90 41.65 32.54
C PRO A 281 -7.01 41.84 31.02
N ASP A 282 -5.82 41.93 30.43
CA ASP A 282 -5.46 42.11 29.03
C ASP A 282 -6.21 41.22 28.03
N PRO A 283 -6.42 41.68 26.78
CA PRO A 283 -6.22 40.82 25.63
C PRO A 283 -4.74 40.86 25.29
N SER A 284 -4.00 39.88 25.80
CA SER A 284 -2.73 39.51 25.20
C SER A 284 -2.99 39.25 23.73
N GLU A 285 -2.32 40.03 22.87
CA GLU A 285 -1.91 39.55 21.56
C GLU A 285 -1.34 38.16 21.77
N ILE A 286 -2.04 37.16 21.24
CA ILE A 286 -1.52 35.81 21.15
C ILE A 286 -0.34 35.94 20.19
N GLU A 287 0.85 35.92 20.78
CA GLU A 287 2.08 35.48 20.14
C GLU A 287 1.73 34.19 19.39
N ASP A 288 1.86 34.26 18.08
CA ASP A 288 1.94 33.09 17.22
C ASP A 288 2.99 32.14 17.81
N LEU A 289 2.52 30.97 18.21
CA LEU A 289 3.30 29.84 18.66
C LEU A 289 4.10 29.29 17.46
N ASP A 290 5.22 29.93 17.12
CA ASP A 290 6.30 29.30 16.36
C ASP A 290 7.06 28.36 17.31
N GLY A 291 6.48 27.17 17.49
CA GLY A 291 6.96 26.15 18.41
C GLY A 291 6.38 24.77 18.12
N GLN A 292 6.42 24.33 16.87
CA GLN A 292 6.58 22.91 16.53
C GLN A 292 7.89 22.79 15.76
N GLU A 293 8.93 22.33 16.43
CA GLU A 293 9.34 20.92 16.34
C GLU A 293 9.70 20.55 14.91
N HIS A 294 11.00 20.69 14.66
CA HIS A 294 11.77 19.98 13.66
C HIS A 294 11.13 18.65 13.25
N PRO A 295 10.77 18.45 11.98
CA PRO A 295 11.00 17.15 11.41
C PRO A 295 12.52 16.97 11.38
N ASP A 296 13.01 15.97 12.10
CA ASP A 296 14.27 15.32 11.80
C ASP A 296 14.29 15.06 10.29
N GLN A 297 14.97 15.95 9.57
CA GLN A 297 15.46 15.64 8.25
C GLN A 297 16.49 14.57 8.50
N HIS A 298 16.09 13.32 8.28
CA HIS A 298 17.04 12.28 7.94
C HIS A 298 17.98 12.85 6.89
N GLU A 299 19.23 13.08 7.27
CA GLU A 299 20.37 12.90 6.39
C GLU A 299 20.21 11.51 5.77
N PHE A 300 19.52 11.44 4.63
CA PHE A 300 19.95 10.49 3.63
C PHE A 300 21.19 11.13 3.04
N GLU A 301 22.33 10.65 3.52
CA GLU A 301 23.62 10.69 2.85
C GLU A 301 23.39 10.22 1.41
N GLY A 302 23.04 11.17 0.55
CA GLY A 302 23.06 11.01 -0.89
C GLY A 302 24.50 10.78 -1.24
N GLY A 303 24.86 9.51 -1.40
CA GLY A 303 26.09 9.10 -2.06
C GLY A 303 26.10 9.73 -3.45
N ASP A 304 26.75 10.88 -3.55
CA ASP A 304 27.32 11.40 -4.78
C ASP A 304 28.42 10.42 -5.23
N ASP A 305 28.01 9.31 -5.85
CA ASP A 305 28.83 8.58 -6.80
C ASP A 305 28.12 8.65 -8.17
N GLN A 306 28.02 9.88 -8.67
CA GLN A 306 28.00 10.12 -10.11
C GLN A 306 29.39 9.78 -10.66
N GLU A 307 29.67 8.49 -10.82
CA GLU A 307 30.64 8.08 -11.84
C GLU A 307 30.01 8.35 -13.20
N HIS A 308 30.45 9.46 -13.78
CA HIS A 308 30.37 9.78 -15.19
C HIS A 308 30.66 8.53 -16.04
N ARG A 309 29.61 7.88 -16.52
CA ARG A 309 29.73 6.91 -17.61
C ARG A 309 29.38 7.62 -18.91
N ASP A 310 30.43 7.87 -19.67
CA ASP A 310 30.40 8.41 -21.03
C ASP A 310 29.27 7.77 -21.87
N PRO A 311 28.41 8.56 -22.54
CA PRO A 311 27.70 8.06 -23.69
C PRO A 311 28.71 7.94 -24.83
N SER A 312 29.34 6.77 -24.94
CA SER A 312 30.03 6.42 -26.18
C SER A 312 28.98 6.35 -27.29
N GLU A 313 29.14 7.26 -28.26
CA GLU A 313 28.61 7.15 -29.61
C GLU A 313 28.75 5.70 -30.10
N ILE A 314 27.62 5.03 -30.29
CA ILE A 314 27.54 3.89 -31.19
C ILE A 314 26.77 4.37 -32.41
N GLU A 315 27.55 4.83 -33.40
CA GLU A 315 27.17 4.75 -34.80
C GLU A 315 26.86 3.28 -35.11
N GLY A 316 25.58 3.00 -35.28
CA GLY A 316 25.07 1.73 -35.79
C GLY A 316 24.24 2.01 -37.03
N GLU A 317 24.92 2.28 -38.15
CA GLU A 317 24.35 2.03 -39.47
C GLU A 317 24.03 0.53 -39.59
N GLY A 318 22.83 0.18 -40.04
CA GLY A 318 22.45 -1.23 -40.24
C GLY A 318 20.99 -1.44 -40.61
N ASP A 319 20.69 -1.27 -41.89
CA ASP A 319 19.69 -1.99 -42.68
C ASP A 319 18.28 -2.20 -42.09
N GLN A 320 17.40 -1.24 -42.43
CA GLN A 320 15.97 -1.53 -42.61
C GLN A 320 15.78 -2.23 -43.97
N GLU A 321 16.06 -3.52 -44.03
CA GLU A 321 15.54 -4.36 -45.12
C GLU A 321 14.08 -4.71 -44.87
N ARG A 322 13.29 -4.38 -45.87
CA ARG A 322 11.88 -4.71 -46.07
C ARG A 322 11.69 -6.23 -45.98
N GLY A 323 10.91 -6.66 -45.00
CA GLY A 323 10.29 -7.99 -44.99
C GLY A 323 8.84 -7.87 -45.44
N ASP A 324 8.59 -8.20 -46.69
CA ASP A 324 7.26 -8.28 -47.30
C ASP A 324 6.34 -9.21 -46.49
N LEU A 325 5.21 -8.66 -46.04
CA LEU A 325 4.07 -9.43 -45.54
C LEU A 325 3.45 -10.19 -46.70
N HIS A 326 3.79 -11.47 -46.83
CA HIS A 326 3.00 -12.40 -47.63
C HIS A 326 1.74 -12.79 -46.86
N GLU A 327 0.60 -12.31 -47.36
CA GLU A 327 -0.70 -12.93 -47.18
C GLU A 327 -0.62 -14.42 -47.55
N ILE A 328 -0.94 -15.28 -46.60
CA ILE A 328 -1.36 -16.66 -46.90
C ILE A 328 -2.77 -16.81 -46.36
N GLU A 329 -3.72 -16.54 -47.25
CA GLU A 329 -5.06 -17.10 -47.17
C GLU A 329 -4.96 -18.62 -47.15
N GLY A 330 -5.57 -19.23 -46.13
CA GLY A 330 -5.65 -20.67 -45.96
C GLY A 330 -7.01 -21.03 -45.39
N GLU A 331 -8.05 -20.79 -46.19
CA GLU A 331 -9.33 -21.48 -46.04
C GLU A 331 -9.10 -22.99 -46.19
N GLY A 332 -9.70 -23.76 -45.28
CA GLY A 332 -9.51 -25.21 -45.25
C GLY A 332 -10.42 -25.87 -44.23
N ASP A 333 -11.72 -25.76 -44.45
CA ASP A 333 -12.73 -26.69 -43.93
C ASP A 333 -12.28 -28.15 -44.07
N GLN A 334 -12.39 -28.94 -43.00
CA GLN A 334 -13.22 -30.15 -43.01
C GLN A 334 -13.17 -30.92 -41.68
N GLU A 335 -14.36 -30.99 -41.09
CA GLU A 335 -14.90 -32.04 -40.25
C GLU A 335 -14.26 -33.43 -40.46
N ARG A 336 -13.94 -34.10 -39.33
CA ARG A 336 -14.10 -35.56 -39.17
C ARG A 336 -14.06 -35.94 -37.69
N GLU A 337 -15.27 -36.05 -37.13
CA GLU A 337 -15.57 -37.03 -36.09
C GLU A 337 -15.08 -38.42 -36.51
N ILE A 338 -14.23 -39.07 -35.72
CA ILE A 338 -14.29 -40.52 -35.54
C ILE A 338 -14.07 -40.87 -34.06
N CYS A 339 -15.19 -41.26 -33.47
CA CYS A 339 -15.35 -42.02 -32.24
C CYS A 339 -14.58 -43.35 -32.28
N THR A 340 -13.83 -43.69 -31.21
CA THR A 340 -13.71 -45.03 -30.57
C THR A 340 -12.69 -44.90 -29.43
N SER A 341 -13.06 -44.90 -28.14
CA SER A 341 -13.50 -46.05 -27.34
C SER A 341 -12.55 -47.26 -27.42
N SER A 342 -12.17 -47.80 -26.25
CA SER A 342 -11.25 -48.92 -25.96
C SER A 342 -9.78 -48.48 -25.79
N ARG A 343 -9.11 -48.66 -24.65
CA ARG A 343 -8.98 -49.94 -23.95
C ARG A 343 -8.33 -49.74 -22.57
N ALA A 344 -9.14 -49.91 -21.52
CA ALA A 344 -8.66 -50.31 -20.21
C ALA A 344 -8.21 -51.79 -20.25
N ARG A 345 -7.05 -52.08 -19.66
CA ARG A 345 -6.67 -53.34 -18.96
C ARG A 345 -5.26 -53.13 -18.41
N ALA A 346 -5.10 -52.82 -17.13
CA ALA A 346 -5.06 -53.79 -16.03
C ALA A 346 -3.90 -54.78 -16.16
N ILE A 347 -2.81 -54.55 -15.43
CA ILE A 347 -2.06 -55.61 -14.73
C ILE A 347 -1.70 -55.09 -13.34
N ARG A 348 -2.21 -55.80 -12.34
CA ARG A 348 -1.93 -55.71 -10.91
C ARG A 348 -1.25 -57.04 -10.54
N SER A 349 -0.19 -56.97 -9.72
CA SER A 349 0.44 -58.04 -8.94
C SER A 349 1.14 -59.19 -9.70
N ILE A 350 2.46 -59.31 -9.49
CA ILE A 350 3.08 -60.15 -8.44
C ILE A 350 4.17 -59.32 -7.76
#